data_AF-A6IK07-F1
#
_entry.id   AF-A6IK07-F1
#
_cell.length_a   1.000
_cell.length_b   1.000
_cell.length_c   1.000
_cell.angle_alpha   90.00
_cell.angle_beta   90.00
_cell.angle_gamma   90.00
#
_symmetry.space_group_name_H-M   'P 1'
#
loop_
_entity.id
_entity.type
_entity.pdbx_description
1 polymer ?
#
loop_
_entity_poly.entity_id
_entity_poly.type
_entity_poly.pdbx_seq_one_letter_code
_entity_poly.pdbx_strand_id
1 'polypeptide(L)'
;MAVLVKHSVSCPTEGYENLLSPSDMTHIKSDTLASKHSELKDRLRSINQGLDRLRKVSHQGYGPATEFEEPRVIDLWDLAQSANFTEKELESFREELKHFEAKIEKHNHYQKQLEISHQKLKHVESIGDPEHISRNKEKYVLLEEKTKELGYKVKKHLQDLSSRVSRARHNEL
;
A
#
# COMPACT_ATOMS: atom_id res chain seq x y z
N MET A 1 -52.43 30.13 -0.40
CA MET A 1 -53.36 29.47 0.54
C MET A 1 -52.66 28.27 1.13
N ALA A 2 -52.70 28.16 2.46
CA ALA A 2 -52.07 27.12 3.27
C ALA A 2 -52.87 25.81 3.22
N VAL A 3 -52.20 24.67 3.40
CA VAL A 3 -52.65 23.63 4.33
C VAL A 3 -51.42 22.99 4.99
N LEU A 4 -51.21 23.36 6.26
CA LEU A 4 -50.46 22.57 7.24
C LEU A 4 -51.21 21.25 7.46
N VAL A 5 -50.52 20.11 7.43
CA VAL A 5 -50.99 18.91 8.13
C VAL A 5 -49.97 18.58 9.21
N LYS A 6 -50.25 19.07 10.41
CA LYS A 6 -49.77 18.52 11.67
C LYS A 6 -50.83 17.55 12.17
N HIS A 7 -50.50 16.28 12.33
CA HIS A 7 -51.21 15.33 13.22
C HIS A 7 -50.12 14.41 13.77
N SER A 8 -49.64 14.69 14.98
CA SER A 8 -50.11 14.16 16.27
C SER A 8 -49.41 12.85 16.62
N VAL A 9 -48.55 12.95 17.65
CA VAL A 9 -47.86 11.85 18.34
C VAL A 9 -48.87 10.84 18.87
N SER A 10 -48.58 9.55 18.73
CA SER A 10 -49.10 8.48 19.59
C SER A 10 -48.12 7.31 19.57
N CYS A 11 -47.29 7.23 20.61
CA CYS A 11 -46.85 5.93 21.13
C CYS A 11 -47.99 5.38 22.01
N PRO A 12 -48.19 4.06 22.05
CA PRO A 12 -47.67 3.36 23.23
C PRO A 12 -46.96 2.04 22.92
N THR A 13 -46.13 1.71 23.90
CA THR A 13 -45.24 0.57 24.11
C THR A 13 -45.93 -0.79 24.12
N GLU A 14 -45.22 -1.82 23.63
CA GLU A 14 -45.10 -3.20 24.13
C GLU A 14 -44.43 -4.01 23.00
N GLY A 15 -43.41 -4.85 23.16
CA GLY A 15 -42.69 -5.34 24.31
C GLY A 15 -41.82 -6.48 23.79
N TYR A 16 -40.53 -6.21 23.57
CA TYR A 16 -39.49 -7.25 23.63
C TYR A 16 -38.29 -6.57 24.26
N GLU A 17 -38.03 -6.94 25.51
CA GLU A 17 -36.72 -6.78 26.10
C GLU A 17 -35.69 -7.41 25.17
N ASN A 18 -34.96 -6.58 24.44
CA ASN A 18 -33.60 -6.89 24.03
C ASN A 18 -32.73 -5.79 24.60
N LEU A 19 -32.22 -6.07 25.79
CA LEU A 19 -31.18 -5.33 26.48
C LEU A 19 -29.90 -5.38 25.62
N LEU A 20 -29.82 -4.58 24.57
CA LEU A 20 -28.56 -4.29 23.90
C LEU A 20 -28.04 -2.97 24.47
N SER A 21 -26.95 -3.08 25.23
CA SER A 21 -26.30 -1.94 25.85
C SER A 21 -25.77 -1.01 24.75
N PRO A 22 -25.76 0.34 24.92
CA PRO A 22 -25.16 1.27 23.96
C PRO A 22 -23.73 0.90 23.54
N SER A 23 -23.00 0.20 24.41
CA SER A 23 -21.69 -0.39 24.16
C SER A 23 -21.70 -1.44 23.04
N ASP A 24 -22.70 -2.30 22.96
CA ASP A 24 -22.79 -3.39 21.96
C ASP A 24 -23.04 -2.85 20.55
N MET A 25 -23.80 -1.75 20.45
CA MET A 25 -24.05 -1.05 19.18
C MET A 25 -22.77 -0.38 18.63
N THR A 26 -21.85 0.04 19.51
CA THR A 26 -20.54 0.58 19.08
C THR A 26 -19.59 -0.52 18.60
N HIS A 27 -19.62 -1.70 19.22
CA HIS A 27 -18.85 -2.86 18.79
C HIS A 27 -19.30 -3.38 17.42
N ILE A 28 -20.62 -3.54 17.20
CA ILE A 28 -21.14 -3.99 15.89
C ILE A 28 -20.78 -3.02 14.76
N LYS A 29 -20.85 -1.71 15.02
CA LYS A 29 -20.42 -0.68 14.06
C LYS A 29 -18.91 -0.74 13.81
N SER A 30 -18.11 -0.97 14.84
CA SER A 30 -16.66 -1.15 14.75
C SER A 30 -16.29 -2.37 13.92
N ASP A 31 -16.96 -3.52 14.14
CA ASP A 31 -16.69 -4.76 13.41
C ASP A 31 -17.10 -4.66 11.94
N THR A 32 -18.24 -4.03 11.68
CA THR A 32 -18.70 -3.73 10.31
C THR A 32 -17.73 -2.78 9.60
N LEU A 33 -17.20 -1.78 10.30
CA LEU A 33 -16.22 -0.83 9.76
C LEU A 33 -14.88 -1.51 9.47
N ALA A 34 -14.41 -2.37 10.38
CA ALA A 34 -13.18 -3.14 10.23
C ALA A 34 -13.28 -4.11 9.04
N SER A 35 -14.42 -4.79 8.89
CA SER A 35 -14.72 -5.67 7.76
C SER A 35 -14.66 -4.91 6.43
N LYS A 36 -15.35 -3.77 6.33
CA LYS A 36 -15.31 -2.91 5.14
C LYS A 36 -13.89 -2.42 4.83
N HIS A 37 -13.13 -2.02 5.85
CA HIS A 37 -11.76 -1.56 5.69
C HIS A 37 -10.82 -2.68 5.19
N SER A 38 -11.02 -3.92 5.65
CA SER A 38 -10.31 -5.08 5.12
C SER A 38 -10.64 -5.30 3.64
N GLU A 39 -11.93 -5.29 3.28
CA GLU A 39 -12.36 -5.48 1.90
C GLU A 39 -11.79 -4.40 0.95
N LEU A 40 -11.78 -3.14 1.39
CA LEU A 40 -11.16 -2.02 0.67
C LEU A 40 -9.65 -2.24 0.46
N LYS A 41 -8.93 -2.71 1.48
CA LYS A 41 -7.51 -3.03 1.36
C LYS A 41 -7.25 -4.18 0.38
N ASP A 42 -8.10 -5.20 0.38
CA ASP A 42 -7.97 -6.35 -0.52
C ASP A 42 -8.25 -5.93 -1.97
N ARG A 43 -9.28 -5.12 -2.21
CA ARG A 43 -9.57 -4.52 -3.52
C ARG A 43 -8.40 -3.65 -4.00
N LEU A 44 -7.87 -2.78 -3.15
CA LEU A 44 -6.72 -1.93 -3.47
C LEU A 44 -5.49 -2.78 -3.84
N ARG A 45 -5.25 -3.87 -3.10
CA ARG A 45 -4.16 -4.82 -3.40
C ARG A 45 -4.36 -5.47 -4.77
N SER A 46 -5.56 -5.96 -5.07
CA SER A 46 -5.88 -6.57 -6.37
C SER A 46 -5.74 -5.59 -7.52
N ILE A 47 -6.15 -4.33 -7.35
CA ILE A 47 -5.99 -3.28 -8.36
C ILE A 47 -4.52 -2.99 -8.61
N ASN A 48 -3.72 -2.83 -7.56
CA ASN A 48 -2.28 -2.59 -7.69
C ASN A 48 -1.59 -3.76 -8.41
N GLN A 49 -1.91 -5.01 -8.06
CA GLN A 49 -1.40 -6.19 -8.77
C GLN A 49 -1.80 -6.22 -10.24
N GLY A 50 -3.04 -5.86 -10.57
CA GLY A 50 -3.51 -5.74 -11.95
C GLY A 50 -2.76 -4.67 -12.73
N LEU A 51 -2.53 -3.51 -12.11
CA LEU A 51 -1.75 -2.41 -12.68
C LEU A 51 -0.30 -2.82 -12.94
N ASP A 52 0.35 -3.47 -11.96
CA ASP A 52 1.73 -3.95 -12.10
C ASP A 52 1.83 -4.99 -13.22
N ARG A 53 0.83 -5.87 -13.35
CA ARG A 53 0.75 -6.85 -14.46
C ARG A 53 0.58 -6.16 -15.81
N LEU A 54 -0.31 -5.17 -15.91
CA LEU A 54 -0.52 -4.41 -17.15
C LEU A 54 0.76 -3.69 -17.56
N ARG A 55 1.43 -3.04 -16.60
CA ARG A 55 2.71 -2.38 -16.83
C ARG A 55 3.75 -3.37 -17.30
N LYS A 56 3.90 -4.51 -16.62
CA LYS A 56 4.83 -5.57 -17.05
C LYS A 56 4.56 -6.01 -18.48
N VAL A 57 3.31 -6.29 -18.85
CA VAL A 57 2.94 -6.69 -20.21
C VAL A 57 3.18 -5.56 -21.23
N SER A 58 2.93 -4.31 -20.85
CA SER A 58 3.18 -3.14 -21.69
C SER A 58 4.67 -2.91 -21.95
N HIS A 59 5.51 -3.05 -20.92
CA HIS A 59 6.96 -2.88 -21.05
C HIS A 59 7.65 -4.13 -21.65
N GLN A 60 7.08 -5.32 -21.49
CA GLN A 60 7.53 -6.56 -22.15
C GLN A 60 7.12 -6.65 -23.63
N GLY A 61 6.76 -5.53 -24.28
CA GLY A 61 6.64 -5.47 -25.73
C GLY A 61 7.86 -6.12 -26.40
N TYR A 62 7.64 -6.90 -27.47
CA TYR A 62 8.58 -7.79 -28.17
C TYR A 62 9.97 -7.18 -28.47
N GLY A 63 10.85 -7.11 -27.47
CA GLY A 63 12.21 -6.57 -27.58
C GLY A 63 13.15 -7.26 -26.58
N PRO A 64 14.42 -7.48 -26.93
CA PRO A 64 15.35 -8.22 -26.09
C PRO A 64 15.82 -7.35 -24.92
N ALA A 65 15.72 -7.89 -23.70
CA ALA A 65 16.30 -7.37 -22.45
C ALA A 65 15.88 -5.94 -22.06
N THR A 66 14.74 -5.81 -21.38
CA THR A 66 14.48 -4.64 -20.53
C THR A 66 15.62 -4.50 -19.51
N GLU A 67 16.26 -3.34 -19.49
CA GLU A 67 17.41 -3.07 -18.62
C GLU A 67 17.03 -3.04 -17.12
N PHE A 68 15.76 -2.77 -16.83
CA PHE A 68 15.17 -2.75 -15.50
C PHE A 68 13.93 -3.63 -15.48
N GLU A 69 13.64 -4.26 -14.35
CA GLU A 69 12.45 -5.10 -14.11
C GLU A 69 11.33 -4.32 -13.41
N GLU A 70 11.69 -3.34 -12.57
CA GLU A 70 10.72 -2.55 -11.83
C GLU A 70 10.05 -1.49 -12.71
N PRO A 71 8.71 -1.52 -12.92
CA PRO A 71 8.01 -0.64 -13.86
C PRO A 71 8.25 0.84 -13.62
N ARG A 72 8.34 1.26 -12.35
CA ARG A 72 8.58 2.66 -12.00
C ARG A 72 9.98 3.13 -12.36
N VAL A 73 10.95 2.22 -12.35
CA VAL A 73 12.33 2.50 -12.74
C VAL A 73 12.42 2.59 -14.26
N ILE A 74 11.72 1.70 -14.98
CA ILE A 74 11.57 1.76 -16.45
C ILE A 74 10.96 3.10 -16.87
N ASP A 75 9.81 3.48 -16.28
CA ASP A 75 9.16 4.76 -16.57
C ASP A 75 10.12 5.96 -16.37
N LEU A 76 10.90 5.95 -15.29
CA LEU A 76 11.87 7.02 -15.01
C LEU A 76 13.02 7.03 -16.01
N TRP A 77 13.49 5.86 -16.42
CA TRP A 77 14.55 5.72 -17.40
C TRP A 77 14.09 6.22 -18.77
N ASP A 78 12.92 5.80 -19.24
CA ASP A 78 12.34 6.26 -20.52
C ASP A 78 12.16 7.79 -20.52
N LEU A 79 11.68 8.34 -19.40
CA LEU A 79 11.56 9.80 -19.23
C LEU A 79 12.92 10.49 -19.24
N ALA A 80 13.93 9.92 -18.59
CA ALA A 80 15.28 10.46 -18.54
C ALA A 80 15.97 10.42 -19.91
N GLN A 81 15.78 9.36 -20.71
CA GLN A 81 16.29 9.28 -22.07
C GLN A 81 15.72 10.37 -22.98
N SER A 82 14.47 10.79 -22.74
CA SER A 82 13.84 11.90 -23.46
C SER A 82 14.11 13.28 -22.85
N ALA A 83 14.86 13.35 -21.73
CA ALA A 83 15.17 14.60 -21.04
C ALA A 83 16.50 15.20 -21.56
N ASN A 84 16.72 16.48 -21.25
CA ASN A 84 17.93 17.20 -21.67
C ASN A 84 19.14 16.89 -20.77
N PHE A 85 19.43 15.61 -20.53
CA PHE A 85 20.64 15.18 -19.82
C PHE A 85 21.85 15.18 -20.76
N THR A 86 23.01 15.54 -20.22
CA THR A 86 24.28 15.20 -20.87
C THR A 86 24.54 13.70 -20.77
N GLU A 87 25.36 13.14 -21.66
CA GLU A 87 25.69 11.70 -21.65
C GLU A 87 26.26 11.23 -20.29
N LYS A 88 27.08 12.07 -19.64
CA LYS A 88 27.64 11.78 -18.32
C LYS A 88 26.57 11.77 -17.21
N GLU A 89 25.63 12.71 -17.25
CA GLU A 89 24.54 12.77 -16.28
C GLU A 89 23.56 11.61 -16.49
N LEU A 90 23.30 11.24 -17.74
CA LEU A 90 22.44 10.12 -18.08
C LEU A 90 23.03 8.79 -17.58
N GLU A 91 24.33 8.56 -17.76
CA GLU A 91 24.99 7.34 -17.23
C GLU A 91 25.03 7.35 -15.70
N SER A 92 25.29 8.49 -15.06
CA SER A 92 25.21 8.60 -13.60
C SER A 92 23.79 8.34 -13.08
N PHE A 93 22.77 8.82 -13.79
CA PHE A 93 21.37 8.57 -13.46
C PHE A 93 21.01 7.09 -13.65
N ARG A 94 21.51 6.45 -14.69
CA ARG A 94 21.35 5.01 -14.96
C ARG A 94 21.90 4.15 -13.82
N GLU A 95 23.12 4.42 -13.35
CA GLU A 95 23.71 3.72 -12.21
C GLU A 95 22.87 3.94 -10.93
N GLU A 96 22.40 5.16 -10.71
CA GLU A 96 21.54 5.48 -9.58
C GLU A 96 20.20 4.72 -9.63
N LEU A 97 19.60 4.58 -10.81
CA LEU A 97 18.40 3.76 -11.03
C LEU A 97 18.65 2.29 -10.72
N LYS A 98 19.82 1.73 -11.10
CA LYS A 98 20.19 0.34 -10.75
C LYS A 98 20.28 0.14 -9.24
N HIS A 99 20.89 1.09 -8.53
CA HIS A 99 20.93 1.06 -7.07
C HIS A 99 19.54 1.24 -6.44
N PHE A 100 18.68 2.05 -7.06
CA PHE A 100 17.32 2.25 -6.59
C PHE A 100 16.46 0.99 -6.78
N GLU A 101 16.58 0.30 -7.90
CA GLU A 101 15.93 -0.98 -8.15
C GLU A 101 16.30 -2.03 -7.10
N ALA A 102 17.60 -2.20 -6.79
CA ALA A 102 18.04 -3.11 -5.72
C ALA A 102 17.44 -2.74 -4.34
N LYS A 103 17.22 -1.43 -4.07
CA LYS A 103 16.53 -0.99 -2.84
C LYS A 103 15.04 -1.36 -2.86
N ILE A 104 14.36 -1.25 -4.01
CA ILE A 104 12.97 -1.68 -4.18
C ILE A 104 12.86 -3.19 -3.97
N GLU A 105 13.72 -3.97 -4.62
CA GLU A 105 13.72 -5.43 -4.50
C GLU A 105 13.91 -5.86 -3.04
N LYS A 106 14.85 -5.24 -2.34
CA LYS A 106 15.05 -5.47 -0.90
C LYS A 106 13.79 -5.17 -0.09
N HIS A 107 13.13 -4.03 -0.34
CA HIS A 107 11.87 -3.70 0.32
C HIS A 107 10.77 -4.72 0.02
N ASN A 108 10.62 -5.15 -1.23
CA ASN A 108 9.66 -6.18 -1.65
C ASN A 108 9.93 -7.52 -0.95
N HIS A 109 11.21 -7.89 -0.80
CA HIS A 109 11.60 -9.07 -0.03
C HIS A 109 11.17 -8.98 1.44
N TYR A 110 11.44 -7.85 2.11
CA TYR A 110 11.02 -7.63 3.49
C TYR A 110 9.49 -7.63 3.65
N GLN A 111 8.75 -7.06 2.69
CA GLN A 111 7.28 -7.12 2.68
C GLN A 111 6.76 -8.55 2.59
N LYS A 112 7.34 -9.39 1.71
CA LYS A 112 6.98 -10.81 1.63
C LYS A 112 7.27 -11.55 2.94
N GLN A 113 8.43 -11.29 3.55
CA GLN A 113 8.78 -11.86 4.86
C GLN A 113 7.80 -11.42 5.96
N LEU A 114 7.38 -10.16 5.94
CA LEU A 114 6.40 -9.63 6.88
C LEU A 114 5.04 -10.31 6.72
N GLU A 115 4.59 -10.54 5.49
CA GLU A 115 3.34 -11.26 5.22
C GLU A 115 3.37 -12.71 5.72
N ILE A 116 4.48 -13.42 5.48
CA ILE A 116 4.69 -14.77 6.02
C ILE A 116 4.71 -14.75 7.55
N SER A 117 5.39 -13.77 8.16
CA SER A 117 5.44 -13.60 9.61
C SER A 117 4.04 -13.34 10.20
N HIS A 118 3.24 -12.51 9.53
CA HIS A 118 1.85 -12.22 9.91
C HIS A 118 0.98 -13.49 9.92
N GLN A 119 1.09 -14.30 8.86
CA GLN A 119 0.38 -15.56 8.76
C GLN A 119 0.79 -16.55 9.87
N LYS A 120 2.10 -16.63 10.16
CA LYS A 120 2.62 -17.44 11.27
C LYS A 120 2.10 -16.95 12.62
N LEU A 121 2.06 -15.63 12.84
CA LEU A 121 1.54 -15.06 14.08
C LEU A 121 0.08 -15.44 14.30
N LYS A 122 -0.78 -15.28 13.29
CA LYS A 122 -2.19 -15.69 13.35
C LYS A 122 -2.35 -17.18 13.67
N HIS A 123 -1.49 -18.03 13.14
CA HIS A 123 -1.53 -19.46 13.42
C HIS A 123 -1.10 -19.79 14.86
N VAL A 124 -0.04 -19.14 15.36
CA VAL A 124 0.44 -19.32 16.74
C VAL A 124 -0.57 -18.78 17.77
N GLU A 125 -1.25 -17.67 17.46
CA GLU A 125 -2.35 -17.13 18.27
C GLU A 125 -3.50 -18.14 18.44
N SER A 126 -3.74 -19.00 17.44
CA SER A 126 -4.75 -20.06 17.50
C SER A 126 -4.36 -21.25 18.39
N ILE A 127 -3.08 -21.42 18.73
CA ILE A 127 -2.56 -22.56 19.50
C ILE A 127 -2.50 -22.24 21.00
N GLY A 128 -2.53 -20.95 21.38
CA GLY A 128 -2.84 -20.51 22.75
C GLY A 128 -1.69 -20.47 23.76
N ASP A 129 -0.42 -20.58 23.33
CA ASP A 129 0.74 -20.39 24.23
C ASP A 129 1.16 -18.90 24.30
N PRO A 130 0.90 -18.20 25.42
CA PRO A 130 1.12 -16.76 25.54
C PRO A 130 2.58 -16.33 25.43
N GLU A 131 3.55 -17.14 25.87
CA GLU A 131 4.97 -16.77 25.76
C GLU A 131 5.48 -16.87 24.32
N HIS A 132 5.05 -17.88 23.58
CA HIS A 132 5.38 -18.04 22.17
C HIS A 132 4.72 -16.96 21.30
N ILE A 133 3.50 -16.55 21.63
CA ILE A 133 2.82 -15.42 20.98
C ILE A 133 3.60 -14.12 21.20
N SER A 134 4.01 -13.82 22.43
CA SER A 134 4.71 -12.57 22.75
C SER A 134 6.04 -12.43 21.99
N ARG A 135 6.89 -13.47 22.01
CA ARG A 135 8.17 -13.48 21.29
C ARG A 135 8.00 -13.37 19.77
N ASN A 136 6.95 -13.97 19.21
CA ASN A 136 6.69 -13.87 17.78
C ASN A 136 6.12 -12.49 17.39
N LYS A 137 5.30 -11.91 18.26
CA LYS A 137 4.75 -10.56 18.10
C LYS A 137 5.84 -9.49 18.10
N GLU A 138 6.81 -9.56 19.01
CA GLU A 138 7.97 -8.66 19.02
C GLU A 138 8.76 -8.72 17.71
N LYS A 139 9.05 -9.94 17.22
CA LYS A 139 9.73 -10.13 15.93
C LYS A 139 8.92 -9.57 14.76
N TYR A 140 7.60 -9.73 14.78
CA TYR A 140 6.70 -9.15 13.79
C TYR A 140 6.76 -7.62 13.80
N VAL A 141 6.69 -6.99 14.98
CA VAL A 141 6.75 -5.52 15.11
C VAL A 141 8.06 -4.97 14.57
N LEU A 142 9.20 -5.56 14.97
CA LEU A 142 10.52 -5.12 14.46
C LEU A 142 10.63 -5.26 12.94
N LEU A 143 10.10 -6.35 12.38
CA LEU A 143 10.08 -6.58 10.93
C LEU A 143 9.14 -5.59 10.22
N GLU A 144 7.99 -5.27 10.83
CA GLU A 144 7.03 -4.30 10.32
C GLU A 144 7.64 -2.90 10.27
N GLU A 145 8.28 -2.45 11.36
CA GLU A 145 8.96 -1.16 11.44
C GLU A 145 10.05 -1.03 10.38
N LYS A 146 10.92 -2.04 10.27
CA LYS A 146 11.98 -2.07 9.25
C LYS A 146 11.42 -2.04 7.83
N THR A 147 10.31 -2.74 7.59
CA THR A 147 9.63 -2.74 6.29
C THR A 147 9.06 -1.36 5.97
N LYS A 148 8.40 -0.71 6.94
CA LYS A 148 7.88 0.66 6.80
C LYS A 148 9.00 1.68 6.55
N GLU A 149 10.12 1.57 7.26
CA GLU A 149 11.27 2.44 7.09
C GLU A 149 11.87 2.32 5.68
N LEU A 150 12.05 1.09 5.19
CA LEU A 150 12.50 0.84 3.82
C LEU A 150 11.51 1.39 2.80
N GLY A 151 10.21 1.21 3.01
CA GLY A 151 9.17 1.75 2.13
C GLY A 151 9.20 3.29 2.07
N TYR A 152 9.44 3.95 3.21
CA TYR A 152 9.61 5.39 3.26
C TYR A 152 10.86 5.83 2.47
N LYS A 153 12.00 5.15 2.65
CA LYS A 153 13.23 5.41 1.89
C LYS A 153 13.04 5.22 0.39
N VAL A 154 12.33 4.17 -0.03
CA VAL A 154 12.01 3.92 -1.44
C VAL A 154 11.15 5.06 -2.00
N LYS A 155 10.09 5.46 -1.28
CA LYS A 155 9.22 6.56 -1.70
C LYS A 155 9.97 7.89 -1.81
N LYS A 156 10.85 8.19 -0.86
CA LYS A 156 11.66 9.41 -0.86
C LYS A 156 12.63 9.47 -2.03
N HIS A 157 13.35 8.38 -2.30
CA HIS A 157 14.23 8.31 -3.47
C HIS A 157 13.44 8.41 -4.78
N LEU A 158 12.30 7.74 -4.90
CA LEU A 158 11.44 7.83 -6.08
C LEU A 158 11.01 9.28 -6.36
N GLN A 159 10.61 10.01 -5.31
CA GLN A 159 10.21 11.40 -5.43
C GLN A 159 11.38 12.29 -5.86
N ASP A 160 12.58 12.07 -5.31
CA ASP A 160 13.77 12.82 -5.69
C ASP A 160 14.16 12.57 -7.15
N LEU A 161 14.25 11.30 -7.56
CA LEU A 161 14.54 10.90 -8.94
C LEU A 161 13.51 11.47 -9.91
N SER A 162 12.22 11.34 -9.62
CA SER A 162 11.15 11.92 -10.43
C SER A 162 11.27 13.43 -10.54
N SER A 163 11.56 14.12 -9.44
CA SER A 163 11.74 15.58 -9.43
C SER A 163 12.96 16.02 -10.24
N ARG A 164 14.05 15.24 -10.22
CA ARG A 164 15.25 15.49 -11.02
C ARG A 164 14.99 15.32 -12.50
N VAL A 165 14.33 14.24 -12.90
CA VAL A 165 13.95 14.00 -14.31
C VAL A 165 13.00 15.10 -14.81
N SER A 166 11.99 15.47 -14.01
CA SER A 166 11.08 16.56 -14.39
C SER A 166 11.79 17.89 -14.56
N ARG A 167 12.74 18.25 -13.67
CA ARG A 167 13.55 19.47 -13.84
C ARG A 167 14.43 19.41 -15.09
N ALA A 168 15.10 18.29 -15.34
CA ALA A 168 15.92 18.12 -16.54
C ALA A 168 15.12 18.27 -17.85
N ARG A 169 13.83 17.91 -17.83
CA ARG A 169 12.92 18.13 -18.98
C ARG A 169 12.47 19.59 -19.14
N HIS A 170 12.41 20.36 -18.05
CA HIS A 170 11.88 21.73 -18.04
C HIS A 170 12.96 22.81 -17.93
N ASN A 171 14.24 22.47 -17.98
CA ASN A 171 15.36 23.42 -17.92
C ASN A 171 15.50 24.32 -19.18
N GLU A 172 14.42 24.53 -19.93
CA GLU A 172 14.36 25.61 -20.93
C GLU A 172 13.89 26.91 -20.26
N LEU A 173 14.84 27.66 -19.69
CA LEU A 173 14.81 29.13 -19.61
C LEU A 173 16.24 29.68 -19.63
#